data_AF-A0AAV7U9S3-F1
#
_entry.id   AF-A0AAV7U9S3-F1
#
_cell.length_a   1.000
_cell.length_b   1.000
_cell.length_c   1.000
_cell.angle_alpha   90.00
_cell.angle_beta   90.00
_cell.angle_gamma   90.00
#
_symmetry.space_group_name_H-M   'P 1'
#
loop_
_entity.id
_entity.type
_entity.pdbx_description
1 polymer ?
#
loop_
_entity_poly.entity_id
_entity_poly.type
_entity_poly.pdbx_seq_one_letter_code
_entity_poly.pdbx_strand_id
1 'polypeptide(L)'
;MVAMRESGPLVDPSLGVVLSAIQDLRGCLEPKLDAVTVDVTLFRADFKKVTEKVTTKESDFGHLQATSKRLEDQVQFLNKEYENVTARLEDQEGRARRNNIRVVRVPEEAEGQSVELFL
;
A
#
# COMPACT_ATOMS: atom_id res chain seq x y z
N MET A 1 -37.96 -52.49 35.67
CA MET A 1 -38.90 -51.55 36.32
C MET A 1 -38.63 -50.16 35.75
N VAL A 2 -39.48 -49.71 34.83
CA VAL A 2 -39.45 -48.36 34.26
C VAL A 2 -40.37 -47.51 35.11
N ALA A 3 -39.82 -46.53 35.83
CA ALA A 3 -40.62 -45.57 36.57
C ALA A 3 -41.31 -44.64 35.57
N MET A 4 -42.59 -44.88 35.33
CA MET A 4 -43.45 -43.92 34.64
C MET A 4 -43.50 -42.64 35.46
N ARG A 5 -42.92 -41.56 34.93
CA ARG A 5 -43.20 -40.21 35.42
C ARG A 5 -44.68 -39.94 35.18
N GLU A 6 -45.44 -39.84 36.26
CA GLU A 6 -46.81 -39.34 36.23
C GLU A 6 -46.80 -37.94 35.59
N SER A 7 -47.36 -37.84 34.40
CA SER A 7 -47.76 -36.56 33.82
C SER A 7 -48.88 -36.02 34.69
N GLY A 8 -48.54 -35.12 35.63
CA GLY A 8 -49.52 -34.35 36.37
C GLY A 8 -50.49 -33.63 35.43
N PRO A 9 -51.71 -33.31 35.88
CA PRO A 9 -52.73 -32.71 35.03
C PRO A 9 -52.17 -31.47 34.35
N LEU A 10 -52.35 -31.36 33.03
CA LEU A 10 -52.13 -30.12 32.29
C LEU A 10 -53.11 -29.10 32.85
N VAL A 11 -52.67 -28.34 33.85
CA VAL A 11 -53.41 -27.19 34.36
C VAL A 11 -53.34 -26.16 33.25
N ASP A 12 -54.46 -25.92 32.57
CA ASP A 12 -54.55 -24.82 31.63
C ASP A 12 -54.19 -23.53 32.39
N PRO A 13 -53.12 -22.83 31.98
CA PRO A 13 -52.70 -21.63 32.66
C PRO A 13 -53.87 -20.64 32.60
N SER A 14 -54.18 -20.03 33.75
CA SER A 14 -55.24 -19.03 33.77
C SER A 14 -54.91 -17.92 32.77
N LEU A 15 -55.95 -17.36 32.13
CA LEU A 15 -55.79 -16.31 31.15
C LEU A 15 -54.91 -15.15 31.66
N GLY A 16 -54.97 -14.84 32.96
CA GLY A 16 -54.15 -13.82 33.61
C GLY A 16 -52.64 -14.14 33.61
N VAL A 17 -52.26 -15.41 33.81
CA VAL A 17 -50.85 -15.85 33.77
C VAL A 17 -50.31 -15.73 32.35
N VAL A 18 -51.10 -16.12 31.34
CA VAL A 18 -50.71 -16.01 29.93
C VAL A 18 -50.54 -14.54 29.52
N LEU A 19 -51.46 -13.66 29.93
CA LEU A 19 -51.38 -12.22 29.65
C LEU A 19 -50.17 -11.55 30.31
N SER A 20 -49.84 -11.91 31.56
CA SER A 20 -48.64 -11.42 32.24
C SER A 20 -47.37 -11.84 31.50
N ALA A 21 -47.25 -13.11 31.12
CA ALA A 21 -46.09 -13.61 30.39
C ALA A 21 -45.92 -12.92 29.03
N ILE A 22 -47.02 -12.63 28.33
CA ILE A 22 -47.00 -11.86 27.07
C ILE A 22 -46.51 -10.43 27.31
N GLN A 23 -46.96 -9.77 28.38
CA GLN A 23 -46.51 -8.42 28.74
C GLN A 23 -45.03 -8.39 29.11
N ASP A 24 -44.56 -9.36 29.89
CA ASP A 24 -43.15 -9.47 30.28
C ASP A 24 -42.25 -9.74 29.06
N LEU A 25 -42.69 -10.64 28.17
CA LEU A 25 -41.99 -10.95 26.93
C LEU A 25 -41.93 -9.72 26.01
N ARG A 26 -43.04 -8.98 25.89
CA ARG A 26 -43.07 -7.71 25.16
C ARG A 26 -42.11 -6.68 25.77
N GLY A 27 -42.18 -6.48 27.09
CA GLY A 27 -41.31 -5.55 27.81
C GLY A 27 -39.83 -5.91 27.74
N CYS A 28 -39.50 -7.20 27.57
CA CYS A 28 -38.14 -7.66 27.35
C CYS A 28 -37.67 -7.57 25.88
N LEU A 29 -38.58 -7.74 24.92
CA LEU A 29 -38.26 -7.78 23.50
C LEU A 29 -38.11 -6.39 22.88
N GLU A 30 -38.99 -5.45 23.23
CA GLU A 30 -38.93 -4.06 22.73
C GLU A 30 -37.53 -3.42 22.94
N PRO A 31 -36.94 -3.40 24.15
CA PRO A 31 -35.63 -2.78 24.36
C PRO A 31 -34.49 -3.53 23.65
N LYS A 32 -34.60 -4.85 23.45
CA LYS A 32 -33.61 -5.63 22.69
C LYS A 32 -33.69 -5.31 21.20
N LEU A 33 -34.90 -5.15 20.66
CA LEU A 33 -35.12 -4.75 19.27
C LEU A 33 -34.57 -3.33 19.03
N ASP A 34 -34.80 -2.42 19.98
CA ASP A 34 -34.26 -1.06 19.92
C ASP A 34 -32.73 -1.07 19.96
N ALA A 35 -32.13 -1.85 20.86
CA ALA A 35 -30.68 -2.01 20.93
C ALA A 35 -30.09 -2.54 19.62
N VAL A 36 -30.69 -3.58 19.05
CA VAL A 36 -30.27 -4.13 17.74
C VAL A 36 -30.43 -3.09 16.63
N THR A 37 -31.50 -2.30 16.66
CA THR A 37 -31.71 -1.23 15.68
C THR A 37 -30.61 -0.18 15.77
N VAL A 38 -30.24 0.23 16.98
CA VAL A 38 -29.12 1.14 17.21
C VAL A 38 -27.82 0.55 16.68
N ASP A 39 -27.49 -0.69 17.03
CA ASP A 39 -26.26 -1.35 16.57
C ASP A 39 -26.20 -1.44 15.04
N VAL A 40 -27.31 -1.79 14.38
CA VAL A 40 -27.40 -1.83 12.92
C VAL A 40 -27.17 -0.45 12.30
N THR A 41 -27.70 0.62 12.90
CA THR A 41 -27.45 1.98 12.40
C THR A 41 -26.00 2.41 12.56
N LEU A 42 -25.35 2.04 13.66
CA LEU A 42 -23.93 2.30 13.90
C LEU A 42 -23.06 1.52 12.90
N PHE A 43 -23.33 0.22 12.71
CA PHE A 43 -22.63 -0.58 11.72
C PHE A 43 -22.78 -0.02 10.31
N ARG A 44 -23.97 0.45 9.94
CA ARG A 44 -24.18 1.11 8.64
C ARG A 44 -23.33 2.37 8.49
N ALA A 45 -23.23 3.18 9.54
CA ALA A 45 -22.40 4.39 9.53
C ALA A 45 -20.91 4.06 9.41
N ASP A 46 -20.43 3.08 10.16
CA ASP A 46 -19.02 2.67 10.12
C ASP A 46 -18.66 1.99 8.81
N PHE A 47 -19.55 1.16 8.26
CA PHE A 47 -19.37 0.57 6.93
C PHE A 47 -19.24 1.65 5.85
N LYS A 48 -20.06 2.71 5.93
CA LYS A 48 -19.95 3.85 5.01
C LYS A 48 -18.59 4.53 5.10
N LYS A 49 -18.09 4.79 6.33
CA LYS A 49 -16.75 5.39 6.53
C LYS A 49 -15.64 4.49 5.98
N VAL A 50 -15.75 3.17 6.16
CA VAL A 50 -14.77 2.22 5.61
C VAL A 50 -14.77 2.28 4.09
N THR A 51 -15.94 2.26 3.45
CA THR A 51 -16.05 2.39 1.99
C THR A 51 -15.43 3.70 1.48
N GLU A 52 -15.72 4.83 2.12
CA GLU A 52 -15.13 6.13 1.76
C GLU A 52 -13.59 6.12 1.90
N LYS A 53 -13.06 5.51 2.96
CA LYS A 53 -11.62 5.36 3.15
C LYS A 53 -10.99 4.45 2.09
N VAL A 54 -11.63 3.33 1.78
CA VAL A 54 -11.15 2.38 0.76
C VAL A 54 -11.10 3.04 -0.61
N THR A 55 -12.19 3.67 -1.04
CA THR A 55 -12.25 4.37 -2.34
C THR A 55 -11.19 5.47 -2.46
N THR A 56 -10.97 6.25 -1.38
CA THR A 56 -9.91 7.26 -1.35
C THR A 56 -8.53 6.62 -1.48
N LYS A 57 -8.27 5.53 -0.75
CA LYS A 57 -6.98 4.83 -0.78
C LYS A 57 -6.71 4.15 -2.12
N GLU A 58 -7.73 3.60 -2.76
CA GLU A 58 -7.63 3.04 -4.12
C GLU A 58 -7.29 4.13 -5.13
N SER A 59 -7.90 5.32 -5.02
CA SER A 59 -7.56 6.47 -5.86
C SER A 59 -6.11 6.92 -5.64
N ASP A 60 -5.69 7.10 -4.38
CA ASP A 60 -4.31 7.45 -4.01
C ASP A 60 -3.31 6.43 -4.58
N PHE A 61 -3.63 5.14 -4.45
CA PHE A 61 -2.81 4.05 -4.96
C PHE A 61 -2.69 4.10 -6.48
N GLY A 62 -3.79 4.36 -7.20
CA GLY A 62 -3.77 4.53 -8.66
C GLY A 62 -2.85 5.69 -9.09
N HIS A 63 -2.90 6.82 -8.39
CA HIS A 63 -2.00 7.95 -8.66
C HIS A 63 -0.54 7.63 -8.38
N LEU A 64 -0.25 6.93 -7.28
CA LEU A 64 1.10 6.49 -6.94
C LEU A 64 1.64 5.51 -7.98
N GLN A 65 0.83 4.56 -8.43
CA GLN A 65 1.22 3.59 -9.45
C GLN A 65 1.54 4.27 -10.78
N ALA A 66 0.71 5.22 -11.22
CA ALA A 66 0.98 6.00 -12.44
C ALA A 66 2.27 6.81 -12.32
N THR A 67 2.52 7.39 -11.14
CA THR A 67 3.74 8.17 -10.88
C THR A 67 4.99 7.30 -10.85
N SER A 68 4.94 6.13 -10.20
CA SER A 68 6.04 5.17 -10.17
C SER A 68 6.43 4.75 -11.57
N LYS A 69 5.45 4.34 -12.39
CA LYS A 69 5.68 3.95 -13.78
C LYS A 69 6.33 5.07 -14.59
N ARG A 70 5.82 6.29 -14.47
CA ARG A 70 6.42 7.46 -15.15
C ARG A 70 7.87 7.70 -14.73
N LEU A 71 8.18 7.56 -13.43
CA LEU A 71 9.55 7.72 -12.93
C LEU A 71 10.46 6.60 -13.42
N GLU A 72 9.99 5.36 -13.44
CA GLU A 72 10.72 4.22 -13.99
C GLU A 72 11.06 4.44 -15.47
N ASP A 73 10.09 4.88 -16.28
CA ASP A 73 10.29 5.21 -17.69
C ASP A 73 11.32 6.34 -17.87
N GLN A 74 11.25 7.38 -17.02
CA GLN A 74 12.22 8.48 -17.04
C GLN A 74 13.63 8.01 -16.66
N VAL A 75 13.77 7.18 -15.63
CA VAL A 75 15.08 6.64 -15.23
C VAL A 75 15.67 5.78 -16.34
N GLN A 76 14.87 4.94 -16.99
CA GLN A 76 15.35 4.14 -18.12
C GLN A 76 15.80 5.01 -19.29
N PHE A 77 15.06 6.08 -19.59
CA PHE A 77 15.44 7.03 -20.63
C PHE A 77 16.76 7.74 -20.29
N LEU A 78 16.90 8.28 -19.07
CA LEU A 78 18.12 8.97 -18.65
C LEU A 78 19.33 8.03 -18.63
N ASN A 79 19.17 6.77 -18.21
CA ASN A 79 20.26 5.80 -18.23
C ASN A 79 20.77 5.54 -19.64
N LYS A 80 19.87 5.40 -20.62
CA LYS A 80 20.25 5.23 -22.04
C LYS A 80 20.99 6.45 -22.58
N GLU A 81 20.52 7.66 -22.26
CA GLU A 81 21.19 8.89 -22.66
C GLU A 81 22.57 9.00 -22.00
N TYR A 82 22.69 8.65 -20.71
CA TYR A 82 23.96 8.64 -20.00
C TYR A 82 24.96 7.66 -20.63
N GLU A 83 24.54 6.44 -20.94
CA GLU A 83 25.38 5.44 -21.62
C GLU A 83 25.85 5.95 -22.99
N ASN A 84 24.96 6.54 -23.77
CA ASN A 84 25.28 7.11 -25.08
C ASN A 84 26.31 8.25 -24.97
N VAL A 85 26.09 9.20 -24.07
CA VAL A 85 27.03 10.32 -23.85
C VAL A 85 28.38 9.82 -23.35
N THR A 86 28.38 8.84 -22.45
CA THR A 86 29.61 8.21 -21.92
C THR A 86 30.40 7.54 -23.05
N ALA A 87 29.76 6.73 -23.89
CA ALA A 87 30.40 6.08 -25.02
C ALA A 87 30.98 7.09 -26.03
N ARG A 88 30.29 8.21 -26.27
CA ARG A 88 30.78 9.30 -27.13
C ARG A 88 32.01 9.99 -26.52
N LEU A 89 32.01 10.22 -25.21
CA LEU A 89 33.16 10.80 -24.51
C LEU A 89 34.38 9.86 -24.58
N GLU A 90 34.19 8.57 -24.35
CA GLU A 90 35.27 7.57 -24.45
C GLU A 90 35.87 7.51 -25.86
N ASP A 91 35.04 7.52 -26.91
CA ASP A 91 35.54 7.55 -28.29
C ASP A 91 36.31 8.85 -28.57
N GLN A 92 35.81 10.00 -28.12
CA GLN A 92 36.49 11.30 -28.28
C GLN A 92 37.83 11.34 -27.54
N GLU A 93 37.88 10.88 -26.29
CA GLU A 93 39.11 10.78 -25.51
C GLU A 93 40.11 9.84 -26.17
N GLY A 94 39.63 8.70 -26.65
CA GLY A 94 40.42 7.73 -27.40
C GLY A 94 41.02 8.35 -28.67
N ARG A 95 40.24 9.08 -29.47
CA ARG A 95 40.74 9.79 -30.67
C ARG A 95 41.74 10.88 -30.32
N ALA A 96 41.47 11.67 -29.27
CA ALA A 96 42.36 12.74 -28.82
C ALA A 96 43.73 12.20 -28.35
N ARG A 97 43.76 11.01 -27.75
CA ARG A 97 45.00 10.38 -27.27
C ARG A 97 45.75 9.57 -28.31
N ARG A 98 45.11 9.14 -29.41
CA ARG A 98 45.72 8.27 -30.43
C ARG A 98 47.02 8.83 -31.02
N ASN A 99 47.17 10.15 -31.11
CA ASN A 99 48.36 10.80 -31.66
C ASN A 99 49.28 11.38 -30.58
N ASN A 100 49.01 11.12 -29.29
CA ASN A 100 49.82 11.65 -28.20
C ASN A 100 50.86 10.61 -27.76
N ILE A 101 52.13 11.04 -27.67
CA ILE A 101 53.21 10.25 -27.08
C ILE A 101 53.22 10.52 -25.57
N ARG A 102 53.14 9.47 -24.75
CA ARG A 102 53.34 9.57 -23.30
C ARG A 102 54.80 9.31 -22.96
N VAL A 103 55.51 10.35 -22.53
CA VAL A 103 56.86 10.23 -22.00
C VAL A 103 56.75 9.98 -20.49
N VAL A 104 57.37 8.89 -20.00
CA VAL A 104 57.28 8.46 -18.61
C VAL A 104 58.70 8.22 -18.08
N ARG A 105 58.96 8.60 -16.82
CA ARG A 105 60.29 8.51 -16.17
C ARG A 105 61.35 9.49 -16.68
N VAL A 106 60.94 10.62 -17.24
CA VAL A 106 61.84 11.76 -17.46
C VAL A 106 61.93 12.56 -16.16
N PRO A 107 63.15 12.84 -15.64
CA PRO A 107 63.34 13.72 -14.49
C PRO A 107 62.75 15.11 -14.78
N GLU A 108 62.13 15.74 -13.78
CA GLU A 108 61.63 17.11 -13.91
C GLU A 108 62.78 18.06 -14.31
N GLU A 109 62.48 19.05 -15.16
CA GLU A 109 63.44 20.03 -15.72
C GLU A 109 64.48 19.50 -16.72
N ALA A 110 64.46 18.20 -17.08
CA ALA A 110 65.37 17.65 -18.09
C ALA A 110 65.22 18.29 -19.50
N GLU A 111 64.07 18.91 -19.74
CA GLU A 111 63.66 19.52 -21.02
C GLU A 111 64.31 20.90 -21.25
N GLY A 112 64.89 21.51 -20.20
CA GLY A 112 65.48 22.84 -20.27
C GLY A 112 64.43 23.92 -20.64
N GLN A 113 64.80 24.84 -21.55
CA GLN A 113 63.95 25.98 -21.93
C GLN A 113 63.03 25.70 -23.14
N SER A 114 63.14 24.54 -23.79
CA SER A 114 62.34 24.19 -24.97
C SER A 114 62.17 22.69 -25.14
N VAL A 115 60.91 22.25 -25.03
CA VAL A 115 60.47 20.85 -25.15
C VAL A 115 60.69 20.29 -26.56
N GLU A 116 60.61 21.13 -27.59
CA GLU A 116 60.80 20.73 -29.00
C GLU A 116 62.20 20.20 -29.32
N LEU A 117 63.22 20.64 -28.57
CA LEU A 117 64.61 20.18 -28.73
C LEU A 117 64.89 18.89 -27.94
N PHE A 118 63.99 18.51 -27.03
CA PHE A 118 64.18 17.38 -26.12
C PHE A 118 63.61 16.06 -26.65
N LEU A 119 62.58 16.13 -27.51
CA LEU A 119 61.93 14.99 -28.17
C LEU A 119 62.56 14.68 -29.54
#